data_AF-A0A1H6CUQ9-F1
#
_entry.id   AF-A0A1H6CUQ9-F1
#
_cell.length_a   1.000
_cell.length_b   1.000
_cell.length_c   1.000
_cell.angle_alpha   90.00
_cell.angle_beta   90.00
_cell.angle_gamma   90.00
#
_symmetry.space_group_name_H-M   'P 1'
#
loop_
_entity.id
_entity.type
_entity.pdbx_description
1 polymer ?
#
loop_
_entity_poly.entity_id
_entity_poly.type
_entity_poly.pdbx_seq_one_letter_code
_entity_poly.pdbx_strand_id
1 'polypeptide(L)'
;MLKAISGVFLSMVAVAGCSSGAEAPKPVASSPASASAAESAKLREALLPVPQGMTVAYGPEMGAFGTLKSTQQGLEAVRQAKLQRPECAGAAQLDAAKPEVAQSPAAVIAFSAERGSITQAVVEMPSQAFPAPLPQQCTAYTADVAGTKVTYKTRMLKMPTKGDQSRAYLTSASGNKRNAEIGSVMIRRGTLIMSMLVVGQQVKPQGLYELARLADQNLARVKA
;
A
#
# COMPACT_ATOMS: atom_id res chain seq x y z
N MET A 1 59.98 -5.69 -11.06
CA MET A 1 60.69 -6.64 -11.96
C MET A 1 59.72 -7.07 -13.05
N LEU A 2 60.10 -6.88 -14.32
CA LEU A 2 59.63 -7.54 -15.57
C LEU A 2 58.10 -7.61 -15.85
N LYS A 3 57.56 -7.42 -17.05
CA LYS A 3 58.00 -6.98 -18.38
C LYS A 3 56.70 -6.90 -19.20
N ALA A 4 56.66 -6.02 -20.19
CA ALA A 4 55.59 -5.90 -21.19
C ALA A 4 55.35 -7.19 -21.99
N ILE A 5 54.13 -7.41 -22.46
CA ILE A 5 53.87 -8.10 -23.74
C ILE A 5 52.77 -7.36 -24.50
N SER A 6 53.20 -6.77 -25.61
CA SER A 6 52.41 -6.22 -26.70
C SER A 6 51.97 -7.37 -27.61
N GLY A 7 50.76 -7.33 -28.16
CA GLY A 7 50.23 -8.38 -29.04
C GLY A 7 49.13 -7.86 -29.94
N VAL A 8 49.54 -7.21 -31.03
CA VAL A 8 48.71 -6.86 -32.19
C VAL A 8 48.29 -8.14 -32.91
N PHE A 9 46.99 -8.33 -33.16
CA PHE A 9 46.51 -9.20 -34.23
C PHE A 9 45.57 -8.42 -35.14
N LEU A 10 46.04 -8.27 -36.36
CA LEU A 10 45.39 -7.67 -37.51
C LEU A 10 44.68 -8.80 -38.27
N SER A 11 43.36 -8.75 -38.44
CA SER A 11 42.63 -9.53 -39.46
C SER A 11 41.41 -8.76 -39.94
N MET A 12 41.53 -8.20 -41.13
CA MET A 12 40.40 -7.82 -41.99
C MET A 12 39.98 -9.01 -42.86
N VAL A 13 38.78 -8.89 -43.45
CA VAL A 13 38.30 -9.42 -44.74
C VAL A 13 37.14 -10.45 -44.66
N ALA A 14 35.94 -9.90 -44.88
CA ALA A 14 34.93 -10.19 -45.91
C ALA A 14 34.02 -11.44 -45.91
N VAL A 15 32.71 -11.12 -45.86
CA VAL A 15 31.61 -11.43 -46.81
C VAL A 15 30.96 -12.82 -46.88
N ALA A 16 29.62 -12.75 -46.83
CA ALA A 16 28.55 -13.60 -47.37
C ALA A 16 28.12 -14.86 -46.59
N GLY A 17 26.84 -14.86 -46.22
CA GLY A 17 26.11 -16.02 -45.71
C GLY A 17 24.69 -15.63 -45.29
N CYS A 18 23.81 -15.43 -46.26
CA CYS A 18 22.37 -15.34 -46.05
C CYS A 18 21.85 -16.72 -45.65
N SER A 19 21.38 -16.89 -44.42
CA SER A 19 20.49 -18.00 -44.06
C SER A 19 19.38 -17.44 -43.18
N SER A 20 18.18 -17.50 -43.74
CA SER A 20 16.92 -17.12 -43.14
C SER A 20 16.58 -18.03 -41.96
N GLY A 21 16.94 -17.60 -40.76
CA GLY A 21 16.42 -18.10 -39.50
C GLY A 21 15.69 -16.97 -38.77
N ALA A 22 14.45 -16.69 -39.18
CA ALA A 22 13.57 -15.80 -38.45
C ALA A 22 13.08 -16.52 -37.18
N GLU A 23 13.91 -16.50 -36.14
CA GLU A 23 13.45 -16.80 -34.79
C GLU A 23 12.82 -15.51 -34.24
N ALA A 24 11.49 -15.50 -34.18
CA ALA A 24 10.73 -14.42 -33.60
C ALA A 24 11.27 -14.11 -32.19
N PRO A 25 11.61 -12.86 -31.86
CA PRO A 25 11.97 -12.51 -30.50
C PRO A 25 10.77 -12.83 -29.60
N LYS A 26 10.96 -13.79 -28.68
CA LYS A 26 10.05 -14.01 -27.55
C LYS A 26 9.76 -12.65 -26.92
N PRO A 27 8.49 -12.32 -26.61
CA PRO A 27 8.17 -11.06 -25.97
C PRO A 27 8.91 -11.02 -24.63
N VAL A 28 9.88 -10.13 -24.56
CA VAL A 28 10.54 -9.75 -23.31
C VAL A 28 9.41 -9.26 -22.42
N ALA A 29 9.20 -9.94 -21.29
CA ALA A 29 8.24 -9.54 -20.28
C ALA A 29 8.43 -8.04 -20.01
N SER A 30 7.43 -7.24 -20.39
CA SER A 30 7.41 -5.81 -20.15
C SER A 30 7.76 -5.58 -18.69
N SER A 31 8.90 -4.92 -18.44
CA SER A 31 9.17 -4.38 -17.11
C SER A 31 7.94 -3.60 -16.67
N PRO A 32 7.52 -3.67 -15.39
CA PRO A 32 6.34 -2.95 -14.94
C PRO A 32 6.53 -1.49 -15.32
N ALA A 33 5.61 -0.99 -16.14
CA ALA A 33 5.66 0.38 -16.62
C ALA A 33 5.74 1.27 -15.40
N SER A 34 6.82 2.05 -15.30
CA SER A 34 6.91 3.08 -14.27
C SER A 34 5.75 4.04 -14.49
N ALA A 35 4.94 4.28 -13.46
CA ALA A 35 3.78 5.16 -13.53
C ALA A 35 4.18 6.47 -14.22
N SER A 36 3.36 6.94 -15.15
CA SER A 36 3.67 8.17 -15.87
C SER A 36 3.71 9.37 -14.91
N ALA A 37 4.39 10.46 -15.28
CA ALA A 37 4.40 11.67 -14.44
C ALA A 37 2.99 12.24 -14.20
N ALA A 38 2.11 12.14 -15.21
CA ALA A 38 0.71 12.58 -15.12
C ALA A 38 -0.10 11.71 -14.14
N GLU A 39 0.07 10.40 -14.21
CA GLU A 39 -0.56 9.43 -13.29
C GLU A 39 -0.07 9.64 -11.84
N SER A 40 1.23 9.89 -11.68
CA SER A 40 1.79 10.24 -10.37
C SER A 40 1.24 11.56 -9.83
N ALA A 41 0.99 12.54 -10.70
CA ALA A 41 0.35 13.80 -10.30
C ALA A 41 -1.11 13.60 -9.88
N LYS A 42 -1.89 12.83 -10.66
CA LYS A 42 -3.28 12.44 -10.37
C LYS A 42 -3.39 11.78 -8.99
N LEU A 43 -2.57 10.78 -8.72
CA LEU A 43 -2.56 10.04 -7.46
C LEU A 43 -2.13 10.92 -6.28
N ARG A 44 -1.20 11.85 -6.47
CA ARG A 44 -0.82 12.82 -5.45
C ARG A 44 -1.95 13.81 -5.15
N GLU A 45 -2.64 14.32 -6.16
CA GLU A 45 -3.78 15.21 -6.00
C GLU A 45 -4.95 14.53 -5.28
N ALA A 46 -5.08 13.22 -5.45
CA ALA A 46 -6.08 12.42 -4.74
C ALA A 46 -5.78 12.28 -3.24
N LEU A 47 -4.56 12.54 -2.76
CA LEU A 47 -4.26 12.54 -1.33
C LEU A 47 -5.00 13.66 -0.60
N LEU A 48 -5.33 13.42 0.68
CA LEU A 48 -5.96 14.44 1.50
C LEU A 48 -4.89 15.42 1.98
N PRO A 49 -5.24 16.70 2.20
CA PRO A 49 -4.33 17.65 2.82
C PRO A 49 -4.03 17.24 4.27
N VAL A 50 -2.96 17.81 4.81
CA VAL A 50 -2.55 17.59 6.20
C VAL A 50 -3.72 17.93 7.15
N PRO A 51 -4.18 16.96 7.98
CA PRO A 51 -5.24 17.23 8.94
C PRO A 51 -4.83 18.29 9.97
N GLN A 52 -5.81 19.09 10.44
CA GLN A 52 -5.55 20.12 11.44
C GLN A 52 -4.89 19.54 12.69
N GLY A 53 -3.80 20.16 13.13
CA GLY A 53 -3.04 19.75 14.32
C GLY A 53 -2.17 18.50 14.12
N MET A 54 -1.97 18.06 12.88
CA MET A 54 -0.97 17.03 12.54
C MET A 54 0.12 17.63 11.65
N THR A 55 1.25 16.94 11.58
CA THR A 55 2.36 17.25 10.67
C THR A 55 2.60 16.08 9.74
N VAL A 56 3.19 16.32 8.57
CA VAL A 56 3.68 15.22 7.72
C VAL A 56 4.79 14.50 8.46
N ALA A 57 4.54 13.23 8.78
CA ALA A 57 5.55 12.34 9.36
C ALA A 57 6.45 11.77 8.26
N TYR A 58 5.84 11.52 7.08
CA TYR A 58 6.49 10.84 5.98
C TYR A 58 5.70 10.98 4.66
N GLY A 59 6.38 10.93 3.51
CA GLY A 59 5.77 10.99 2.17
C GLY A 59 5.54 12.40 1.63
N PRO A 60 4.82 12.57 0.50
CA PRO A 60 4.18 11.50 -0.27
C PRO A 60 5.17 10.66 -1.08
N GLU A 61 5.11 9.34 -0.93
CA GLU A 61 5.73 8.38 -1.85
C GLU A 61 4.84 8.12 -3.05
N MET A 62 5.46 7.81 -4.19
CA MET A 62 4.78 7.44 -5.44
C MET A 62 5.43 6.22 -6.05
N GLY A 63 4.63 5.35 -6.66
CA GLY A 63 5.11 4.14 -7.35
C GLY A 63 4.16 2.96 -7.18
N ALA A 64 4.63 1.76 -7.47
CA ALA A 64 3.86 0.55 -7.20
C ALA A 64 3.67 0.38 -5.68
N PHE A 65 2.45 0.17 -5.21
CA PHE A 65 2.10 0.18 -3.79
C PHE A 65 2.99 -0.73 -2.93
N GLY A 66 3.26 -1.94 -3.42
CA GLY A 66 4.09 -2.92 -2.74
C GLY A 66 5.57 -2.55 -2.69
N THR A 67 6.07 -1.68 -3.57
CA THR A 67 7.50 -1.28 -3.56
C THR A 67 7.78 -0.06 -2.71
N LEU A 68 6.74 0.64 -2.24
CA LEU A 68 6.88 1.83 -1.41
C LEU A 68 7.55 1.47 -0.08
N LYS A 69 8.45 2.32 0.39
CA LYS A 69 9.23 2.11 1.60
C LYS A 69 8.32 1.95 2.82
N SER A 70 7.31 2.81 2.95
CA SER A 70 6.32 2.73 4.03
C SER A 70 5.53 1.43 4.01
N THR A 71 5.12 0.96 2.84
CA THR A 71 4.44 -0.34 2.68
C THR A 71 5.36 -1.48 3.10
N GLN A 72 6.61 -1.49 2.64
CA GLN A 72 7.59 -2.52 3.00
C GLN A 72 7.90 -2.53 4.50
N GLN A 73 8.01 -1.36 5.13
CA GLN A 73 8.18 -1.25 6.58
C GLN A 73 6.98 -1.81 7.35
N GLY A 74 5.76 -1.54 6.90
CA GLY A 74 4.54 -2.12 7.49
C GLY A 74 4.51 -3.64 7.37
N LEU A 75 4.84 -4.18 6.19
CA LEU A 75 4.92 -5.63 5.96
C LEU A 75 5.99 -6.28 6.84
N GLU A 76 7.16 -5.66 6.98
CA GLU A 76 8.23 -6.16 7.84
C GLU A 76 7.83 -6.16 9.32
N ALA A 77 7.17 -5.09 9.80
CA ALA A 77 6.65 -5.05 11.16
C ALA A 77 5.65 -6.18 11.45
N VAL A 78 4.81 -6.51 10.46
CA VAL A 78 3.90 -7.66 10.53
C VAL A 78 4.65 -8.98 10.58
N ARG A 79 5.70 -9.18 9.77
CA ARG A 79 6.52 -10.42 9.78
C ARG A 79 7.24 -10.62 11.11
N GLN A 80 7.68 -9.53 11.75
CA GLN A 80 8.35 -9.57 13.05
C GLN A 80 7.38 -9.91 14.19
N ALA A 81 6.10 -9.59 14.03
CA ALA A 81 5.07 -10.07 14.94
C ALA A 81 4.80 -11.56 14.69
N LYS A 82 4.79 -12.37 15.74
CA LYS A 82 4.39 -13.78 15.64
C LYS A 82 2.88 -13.87 15.81
N LEU A 83 2.15 -13.73 14.71
CA LEU A 83 0.69 -13.86 14.71
C LEU A 83 0.30 -15.34 14.85
N GLN A 84 -0.67 -15.64 15.71
CA GLN A 84 -1.31 -16.96 15.72
C GLN A 84 -2.08 -17.25 14.43
N ARG A 85 -2.50 -16.18 13.74
CA ARG A 85 -3.26 -16.18 12.49
C ARG A 85 -2.61 -15.21 11.49
N PRO A 86 -1.50 -15.59 10.83
CA PRO A 86 -0.82 -14.72 9.86
C PRO A 86 -1.76 -14.24 8.75
N GLU A 87 -2.74 -15.05 8.35
CA GLU A 87 -3.78 -14.73 7.37
C GLU A 87 -4.69 -13.56 7.78
N CYS A 88 -4.70 -13.20 9.06
CA CYS A 88 -5.48 -12.08 9.58
C CYS A 88 -4.70 -10.77 9.63
N ALA A 89 -3.38 -10.79 9.38
CA ALA A 89 -2.59 -9.58 9.29
C ALA A 89 -3.14 -8.67 8.20
N GLY A 90 -3.49 -7.43 8.56
CA GLY A 90 -3.99 -6.47 7.58
C GLY A 90 -5.35 -6.83 6.96
N ALA A 91 -6.10 -7.82 7.47
CA ALA A 91 -7.38 -8.24 6.89
C ALA A 91 -8.48 -7.15 6.89
N ALA A 92 -8.29 -6.08 7.67
CA ALA A 92 -9.12 -4.89 7.69
C ALA A 92 -8.53 -3.70 6.90
N GLN A 93 -7.46 -3.93 6.13
CA GLN A 93 -6.66 -2.92 5.42
C GLN A 93 -6.50 -3.30 3.95
N LEU A 94 -5.86 -2.41 3.17
CA LEU A 94 -5.48 -2.71 1.80
C LEU A 94 -4.25 -3.62 1.79
N ASP A 95 -4.40 -4.81 1.20
CA ASP A 95 -3.43 -5.90 1.35
C ASP A 95 -2.36 -5.89 0.25
N ALA A 96 -1.17 -5.41 0.59
CA ALA A 96 0.00 -5.41 -0.29
C ALA A 96 0.60 -6.81 -0.55
N ALA A 97 0.11 -7.87 0.11
CA ALA A 97 0.51 -9.24 -0.23
C ALA A 97 -0.18 -9.75 -1.50
N LYS A 98 -1.28 -9.12 -1.92
CA LYS A 98 -1.97 -9.44 -3.17
C LYS A 98 -1.23 -8.82 -4.36
N PRO A 99 -0.82 -9.60 -5.37
CA PRO A 99 -0.06 -9.08 -6.51
C PRO A 99 -0.73 -7.92 -7.23
N GLU A 100 -2.05 -7.99 -7.44
CA GLU A 100 -2.82 -6.95 -8.11
C GLU A 100 -2.82 -5.62 -7.33
N VAL A 101 -2.79 -5.67 -6.00
CA VAL A 101 -2.70 -4.48 -5.14
C VAL A 101 -1.25 -4.00 -5.09
N ALA A 102 -0.29 -4.90 -4.91
CA ALA A 102 1.13 -4.60 -4.78
C ALA A 102 1.72 -3.92 -6.01
N GLN A 103 1.30 -4.34 -7.20
CA GLN A 103 1.76 -3.80 -8.48
C GLN A 103 1.00 -2.54 -8.91
N SER A 104 -0.12 -2.24 -8.25
CA SER A 104 -0.94 -1.09 -8.61
C SER A 104 -0.20 0.23 -8.31
N PRO A 105 -0.28 1.22 -9.22
CA PRO A 105 0.18 2.58 -8.98
C PRO A 105 -0.46 3.18 -7.72
N ALA A 106 0.35 3.83 -6.90
CA ALA A 106 -0.09 4.35 -5.62
C ALA A 106 0.64 5.62 -5.18
N ALA A 107 -0.03 6.36 -4.30
CA ALA A 107 0.51 7.43 -3.48
C ALA A 107 0.33 7.09 -2.00
N VAL A 108 1.38 7.25 -1.18
CA VAL A 108 1.29 7.03 0.28
C VAL A 108 1.88 8.21 1.05
N ILE A 109 1.13 8.70 2.05
CA ILE A 109 1.55 9.77 2.95
C ILE A 109 1.16 9.40 4.38
N ALA A 110 1.96 9.80 5.36
CA ALA A 110 1.64 9.62 6.76
C ALA A 110 1.73 10.94 7.53
N PHE A 111 0.77 11.13 8.42
CA PHE A 111 0.68 12.26 9.33
C PHE A 111 0.83 11.79 10.77
N SER A 112 1.41 12.62 11.63
CA SER A 112 1.57 12.35 13.06
C SER A 112 1.19 13.56 13.91
N ALA A 113 0.77 13.25 15.13
CA ALA A 113 0.62 14.17 16.25
C ALA A 113 0.87 13.38 17.54
N GLU A 114 0.96 14.06 18.69
CA GLU A 114 1.14 13.39 19.99
C GLU A 114 0.08 12.31 20.27
N ARG A 115 -1.16 12.55 19.82
CA ARG A 115 -2.30 11.66 20.05
C ARG A 115 -2.36 10.43 19.13
N GLY A 116 -1.53 10.36 18.09
CA GLY A 116 -1.58 9.28 17.11
C GLY A 116 -1.13 9.65 15.70
N SER A 117 -1.35 8.74 14.76
CA SER A 117 -0.96 8.87 13.36
C SER A 117 -2.08 8.50 12.41
N ILE A 118 -1.99 9.01 11.18
CA ILE A 118 -2.84 8.66 10.06
C ILE A 118 -1.94 8.32 8.89
N THR A 119 -2.02 7.10 8.37
CA THR A 119 -1.41 6.72 7.09
C THR A 119 -2.49 6.67 6.03
N GLN A 120 -2.29 7.37 4.92
CA GLN A 120 -3.18 7.37 3.78
C GLN A 120 -2.47 6.72 2.58
N ALA A 121 -3.18 5.83 1.90
CA ALA A 121 -2.81 5.28 0.61
C ALA A 121 -3.91 5.58 -0.40
N VAL A 122 -3.55 6.07 -1.58
CA VAL A 122 -4.43 6.06 -2.77
C VAL A 122 -3.81 5.10 -3.76
N VAL A 123 -4.61 4.15 -4.25
CA VAL A 123 -4.17 3.10 -5.17
C VAL A 123 -5.11 3.04 -6.37
N GLU A 124 -4.55 3.05 -7.57
CA GLU A 124 -5.28 2.85 -8.83
C GLU A 124 -5.26 1.38 -9.21
N MET A 125 -6.36 0.70 -8.94
CA MET A 125 -6.50 -0.73 -9.20
C MET A 125 -6.71 -1.01 -10.70
N PRO A 126 -6.28 -2.18 -11.22
CA PRO A 126 -6.50 -2.55 -12.63
C PRO A 126 -7.99 -2.82 -12.96
N SER A 127 -8.85 -2.95 -11.94
CA SER A 127 -10.29 -3.13 -12.10
C SER A 127 -11.04 -2.45 -10.95
N GLN A 128 -12.36 -2.40 -11.02
CA GLN A 128 -13.21 -1.87 -9.95
C GLN A 128 -13.38 -2.84 -8.76
N ALA A 129 -12.44 -3.77 -8.58
CA ALA A 129 -12.43 -4.67 -7.44
C ALA A 129 -12.27 -3.89 -6.13
N PHE A 130 -12.89 -4.39 -5.08
CA PHE A 130 -12.75 -3.87 -3.72
C PHE A 130 -12.31 -5.02 -2.81
N PRO A 131 -11.49 -4.79 -1.77
CA PRO A 131 -11.02 -5.85 -0.90
C PRO A 131 -12.18 -6.70 -0.36
N ALA A 132 -11.97 -7.98 -0.09
CA ALA A 132 -13.01 -8.80 0.53
C ALA A 132 -13.37 -8.27 1.95
N PRO A 133 -14.60 -8.50 2.45
CA PRO A 133 -14.93 -8.28 3.85
C PRO A 133 -13.99 -9.00 4.81
N LEU A 134 -13.79 -8.44 6.00
CA LEU A 134 -13.09 -9.09 7.10
C LEU A 134 -13.67 -10.49 7.36
N PRO A 135 -12.86 -11.56 7.26
CA PRO A 135 -13.30 -12.91 7.59
C PRO A 135 -13.66 -13.02 9.08
N GLN A 136 -14.67 -13.83 9.42
CA GLN A 136 -15.14 -13.96 10.80
C GLN A 136 -14.03 -14.43 11.75
N GLN A 137 -13.16 -15.34 11.30
CA GLN A 137 -12.01 -15.81 12.06
C GLN A 137 -10.96 -14.72 12.36
N CYS A 138 -10.99 -13.59 11.64
CA CYS A 138 -10.09 -12.46 11.85
C CYS A 138 -10.69 -11.33 12.70
N THR A 139 -11.90 -11.54 13.24
CA THR A 139 -12.52 -10.60 14.19
C THR A 139 -11.83 -10.60 15.54
N ALA A 140 -11.14 -11.68 15.91
CA ALA A 140 -10.32 -11.74 17.11
C ALA A 140 -9.15 -12.70 16.93
N TYR A 141 -7.93 -12.24 17.25
CA TYR A 141 -6.74 -13.08 17.23
C TYR A 141 -5.69 -12.53 18.21
N THR A 142 -4.66 -13.31 18.48
CA THR A 142 -3.55 -12.90 19.34
C THR A 142 -2.25 -12.92 18.53
N ALA A 143 -1.34 -12.00 18.83
CA ALA A 143 0.02 -12.00 18.32
C ALA A 143 1.01 -11.81 19.46
N ASP A 144 2.21 -12.36 19.31
CA ASP A 144 3.36 -11.97 20.12
C ASP A 144 4.11 -10.85 19.38
N VAL A 145 4.17 -9.69 20.01
CA VAL A 145 4.87 -8.51 19.51
C VAL A 145 5.97 -8.17 20.50
N ALA A 146 7.23 -8.41 20.10
CA ALA A 146 8.42 -8.17 20.92
C ALA A 146 8.31 -8.79 22.34
N GLY A 147 7.83 -10.03 22.43
CA GLY A 147 7.66 -10.78 23.69
C GLY A 147 6.40 -10.41 24.47
N THR A 148 5.57 -9.49 23.97
CA THR A 148 4.28 -9.14 24.57
C THR A 148 3.16 -9.80 23.80
N LYS A 149 2.34 -10.57 24.52
CA LYS A 149 1.09 -11.11 23.97
C LYS A 149 0.06 -9.99 23.83
N VAL A 150 -0.34 -9.69 22.60
CA VAL A 150 -1.32 -8.66 22.24
C VAL A 150 -2.56 -9.33 21.67
N THR A 151 -3.73 -9.05 22.24
CA THR A 151 -5.02 -9.47 21.69
C THR A 151 -5.57 -8.37 20.80
N TYR A 152 -5.91 -8.74 19.57
CA TYR A 152 -6.59 -7.90 18.59
C TYR A 152 -8.07 -8.27 18.55
N LYS A 153 -8.96 -7.28 18.57
CA LYS A 153 -10.39 -7.46 18.32
C LYS A 153 -10.87 -6.42 17.32
N THR A 154 -11.38 -6.87 16.19
CA THR A 154 -11.81 -6.02 15.08
C THR A 154 -13.32 -6.11 14.90
N ARG A 155 -13.97 -4.95 14.79
CA ARG A 155 -15.39 -4.84 14.45
C ARG A 155 -15.60 -3.92 13.26
N MET A 156 -16.59 -4.25 12.43
CA MET A 156 -17.05 -3.36 11.38
C MET A 156 -17.84 -2.20 11.98
N LEU A 157 -17.66 -1.01 11.43
CA LEU A 157 -18.43 0.19 11.79
C LEU A 157 -19.61 0.36 10.83
N LYS A 158 -20.76 0.73 11.38
CA LYS A 158 -21.96 1.09 10.59
C LYS A 158 -21.80 2.53 10.09
N MET A 159 -21.06 2.69 9.00
CA MET A 159 -20.84 3.96 8.33
C MET A 159 -21.79 4.11 7.13
N PRO A 160 -22.32 5.32 6.84
CA PRO A 160 -23.01 5.57 5.58
C PRO A 160 -22.12 5.26 4.38
N THR A 161 -22.69 4.67 3.33
CA THR A 161 -21.93 4.39 2.10
C THR A 161 -21.36 5.67 1.49
N LYS A 162 -20.10 5.59 1.07
CA LYS A 162 -19.36 6.63 0.34
C LYS A 162 -18.74 6.04 -0.91
N GLY A 163 -18.55 6.87 -1.94
CA GLY A 163 -18.10 6.42 -3.24
C GLY A 163 -19.03 5.36 -3.83
N ASP A 164 -18.46 4.49 -4.65
CA ASP A 164 -19.17 3.31 -5.15
C ASP A 164 -19.28 2.24 -4.07
N GLN A 165 -18.24 2.12 -3.24
CA GLN A 165 -18.16 1.19 -2.11
C GLN A 165 -17.28 1.74 -0.99
N SER A 166 -17.67 1.47 0.25
CA SER A 166 -16.90 1.90 1.43
C SER A 166 -17.02 0.92 2.58
N ARG A 167 -15.95 0.74 3.36
CA ARG A 167 -15.97 0.01 4.63
C ARG A 167 -15.06 0.66 5.66
N ALA A 168 -15.46 0.57 6.92
CA ALA A 168 -14.66 1.02 8.04
C ALA A 168 -14.63 -0.04 9.14
N TYR A 169 -13.49 -0.18 9.80
CA TYR A 169 -13.27 -1.09 10.91
C TYR A 169 -12.63 -0.36 12.08
N LEU A 170 -12.87 -0.88 13.29
CA LEU A 170 -12.14 -0.49 14.49
C LEU A 170 -11.55 -1.75 15.12
N THR A 171 -10.25 -1.73 15.33
CA THR A 171 -9.49 -2.79 15.97
C THR A 171 -8.91 -2.29 17.30
N SER A 172 -9.25 -2.95 18.41
CA SER A 172 -8.56 -2.75 19.68
C SER A 172 -7.36 -3.69 19.77
N ALA A 173 -6.19 -3.18 20.13
CA ALA A 173 -4.99 -3.95 20.44
C ALA A 173 -4.65 -3.77 21.93
N SER A 174 -4.62 -4.86 22.69
CA SER A 174 -4.43 -4.84 24.15
C SER A 174 -3.35 -5.82 24.59
N GLY A 175 -2.35 -5.35 25.33
CA GLY A 175 -1.29 -6.20 25.92
C GLY A 175 -0.50 -5.49 27.02
N ASN A 176 -0.18 -6.19 28.12
CA ASN A 176 0.68 -5.73 29.24
C ASN A 176 0.51 -4.24 29.63
N LYS A 177 -0.73 -3.82 29.92
CA LYS A 177 -1.16 -2.45 30.31
C LYS A 177 -1.09 -1.37 29.21
N ARG A 178 -0.71 -1.71 27.98
CA ARG A 178 -0.77 -0.80 26.82
C ARG A 178 -1.98 -1.17 25.95
N ASN A 179 -2.77 -0.16 25.62
CA ASN A 179 -3.89 -0.27 24.69
C ASN A 179 -3.67 0.70 23.54
N ALA A 180 -4.01 0.25 22.34
CA ALA A 180 -4.12 1.10 21.17
C ALA A 180 -5.40 0.76 20.42
N GLU A 181 -5.95 1.74 19.74
CA GLU A 181 -7.02 1.56 18.78
C GLU A 181 -6.50 1.86 17.38
N ILE A 182 -6.91 1.02 16.45
CA ILE A 182 -6.57 1.10 15.04
C ILE A 182 -7.89 1.22 14.28
N GLY A 183 -8.15 2.39 13.72
CA GLY A 183 -9.24 2.59 12.79
C GLY A 183 -8.77 2.37 11.36
N SER A 184 -9.55 1.68 10.54
CA SER A 184 -9.31 1.65 9.10
C SER A 184 -10.56 2.09 8.36
N VAL A 185 -10.37 2.80 7.25
CA VAL A 185 -11.45 3.20 6.36
C VAL A 185 -10.97 3.15 4.92
N MET A 186 -11.75 2.50 4.07
CA MET A 186 -11.47 2.31 2.65
C MET A 186 -12.66 2.78 1.83
N ILE A 187 -12.41 3.64 0.84
CA ILE A 187 -13.39 4.17 -0.11
C ILE A 187 -12.93 3.82 -1.52
N ARG A 188 -13.83 3.32 -2.37
CA ARG A 188 -13.60 3.11 -3.81
C ARG A 188 -14.46 4.08 -4.63
N ARG A 189 -13.85 4.71 -5.64
CA ARG A 189 -14.53 5.39 -6.75
C ARG A 189 -13.89 4.98 -8.05
N GLY A 190 -14.64 4.33 -8.93
CA GLY A 190 -14.09 3.69 -10.13
C GLY A 190 -13.00 2.69 -9.74
N THR A 191 -11.82 2.86 -10.31
CA THR A 191 -10.60 2.08 -10.04
C THR A 191 -9.77 2.61 -8.88
N LEU A 192 -10.05 3.82 -8.37
CA LEU A 192 -9.29 4.41 -7.27
C LEU A 192 -9.82 3.91 -5.92
N ILE A 193 -8.92 3.42 -5.09
CA ILE A 193 -9.15 3.11 -3.68
C ILE A 193 -8.34 4.06 -2.83
N MET A 194 -8.99 4.79 -1.92
CA MET A 194 -8.32 5.46 -0.82
C MET A 194 -8.50 4.63 0.45
N SER A 195 -7.38 4.21 1.04
CA SER A 195 -7.30 3.53 2.32
C SER A 195 -6.64 4.46 3.35
N MET A 196 -7.25 4.61 4.51
CA MET A 196 -6.67 5.33 5.63
C MET A 196 -6.62 4.43 6.86
N LEU A 197 -5.47 4.44 7.52
CA LEU A 197 -5.21 3.75 8.78
C LEU A 197 -4.93 4.80 9.84
N VAL A 198 -5.73 4.81 10.90
CA VAL A 198 -5.61 5.70 12.04
C VAL A 198 -5.16 4.90 13.24
N VAL A 199 -4.05 5.28 13.87
CA VAL A 199 -3.55 4.63 15.08
C VAL A 199 -3.48 5.65 16.22
N GLY A 200 -4.01 5.31 17.38
CA GLY A 200 -3.95 6.16 18.56
C GLY A 200 -4.35 5.44 19.83
N GLN A 201 -4.35 6.15 20.97
CA GLN A 201 -4.84 5.59 22.24
C GLN A 201 -6.36 5.39 22.21
N GLN A 202 -7.07 6.25 21.49
CA GLN A 202 -8.51 6.18 21.27
C GLN A 202 -8.84 6.70 19.87
N VAL A 203 -9.59 5.93 19.09
CA VAL A 203 -10.05 6.25 17.74
C VAL A 203 -11.57 6.31 17.74
N LYS A 204 -12.10 7.53 17.60
CA LYS A 204 -13.55 7.77 17.57
C LYS A 204 -14.13 7.38 16.20
N PRO A 205 -15.21 6.59 16.13
CA PRO A 205 -15.87 6.26 14.86
C PRO A 205 -16.23 7.48 14.01
N GLN A 206 -16.66 8.57 14.64
CA GLN A 206 -17.02 9.82 13.94
C GLN A 206 -15.83 10.41 13.18
N GLY A 207 -14.61 10.27 13.70
CA GLY A 207 -13.40 10.71 12.99
C GLY A 207 -13.16 9.90 11.72
N LEU A 208 -13.41 8.58 11.76
CA LEU A 208 -13.31 7.72 10.57
C LEU A 208 -14.38 8.04 9.53
N TYR A 209 -15.58 8.40 9.98
CA TYR A 209 -16.68 8.79 9.07
C TYR A 209 -16.41 10.12 8.39
N GLU A 210 -15.75 11.04 9.10
CA GLU A 210 -15.31 12.31 8.53
C GLU A 210 -14.18 12.10 7.51
N LEU A 211 -13.20 11.25 7.82
CA LEU A 211 -12.17 10.85 6.87
C LEU A 211 -12.77 10.21 5.62
N ALA A 212 -13.77 9.33 5.76
CA ALA A 212 -14.52 8.76 4.64
C ALA A 212 -15.19 9.85 3.78
N ARG A 213 -15.81 10.85 4.41
CA ARG A 213 -16.47 11.95 3.70
C ARG A 213 -15.46 12.79 2.92
N LEU A 214 -14.32 13.11 3.52
CA LEU A 214 -13.24 13.87 2.87
C LEU A 214 -12.63 13.08 1.71
N ALA A 215 -12.33 11.80 1.93
CA ALA A 215 -11.83 10.89 0.90
C ALA A 215 -12.77 10.82 -0.29
N ASP A 216 -14.06 10.67 -0.04
CA ASP A 216 -15.09 10.62 -1.05
C ASP A 216 -15.14 11.90 -1.91
N GLN A 217 -15.09 13.05 -1.25
CA GLN A 217 -15.07 14.35 -1.93
C GLN A 217 -13.81 14.56 -2.76
N ASN A 218 -12.65 14.12 -2.26
CA ASN A 218 -11.39 14.32 -2.96
C ASN A 218 -11.27 13.38 -4.16
N LEU A 219 -11.62 12.10 -3.99
CA LEU A 219 -11.67 11.14 -5.09
C LEU A 219 -12.69 11.54 -6.17
N ALA A 220 -13.78 12.23 -5.83
CA ALA A 220 -14.73 12.72 -6.82
C ALA A 220 -14.18 13.87 -7.70
N ARG A 221 -13.17 14.60 -7.24
CA ARG A 221 -12.52 15.70 -7.99
C ARG A 221 -11.48 15.18 -8.97
N VAL A 222 -10.77 14.14 -8.58
CA VAL A 222 -9.76 13.49 -9.41
C VAL A 222 -10.49 12.53 -10.35
N LYS A 223 -10.63 12.92 -11.63
CA LYS A 223 -11.28 12.07 -12.63
C LYS A 223 -10.55 10.72 -12.71
N ALA A 224 -11.28 9.63 -12.45
CA ALA A 224 -10.79 8.27 -12.63
C ALA A 224 -10.52 8.00 -14.12
#